data_AF-A0A6I0FK03-F1
#
_entry.id   AF-A0A6I0FK03-F1
#
_cell.length_a   1.000
_cell.length_b   1.000
_cell.length_c   1.000
_cell.angle_alpha   90.00
_cell.angle_beta   90.00
_cell.angle_gamma   90.00
#
_symmetry.space_group_name_H-M   'P 1'
#
loop_
_entity.id
_entity.type
_entity.pdbx_description
1 polymer ?
#
loop_
_entity_poly.entity_id
_entity_poly.type
_entity_poly.pdbx_seq_one_letter_code
_entity_poly.pdbx_strand_id
1 'polypeptide(L)'
;MSSRYKEMGLERLPMKEYMVDSEHGTPGTAWIYRGESSFAAVCFDDIDVLRSGGERGFFSIVDLPLSGRIQDLIHDCAQRDLSIPEALEEIKATFGDPVEVVHLENINESDDDLIAAVEGLSQR
;
A
#
# COMPACT_ATOMS: atom_id res chain seq x y z
N MET A 1 -0.70 35.18 1.39
CA MET A 1 -0.51 35.27 -0.08
C MET A 1 -1.63 34.50 -0.74
N SER A 2 -2.56 35.18 -1.44
CA SER A 2 -3.66 34.53 -2.17
C SER A 2 -3.08 33.72 -3.32
N SER A 3 -3.34 32.41 -3.35
CA SER A 3 -2.87 31.52 -4.39
C SER A 3 -3.70 31.78 -5.65
N ARG A 4 -3.06 32.25 -6.74
CA ARG A 4 -3.70 32.59 -8.03
C ARG A 4 -4.59 31.47 -8.61
N TYR A 5 -4.42 30.23 -8.15
CA TYR A 5 -5.26 29.09 -8.50
C TYR A 5 -6.72 29.22 -8.01
N LYS A 6 -6.95 29.87 -6.85
CA LYS A 6 -8.29 30.06 -6.28
C LYS A 6 -9.09 31.13 -7.03
N GLU A 7 -8.41 32.16 -7.55
CA GLU A 7 -9.02 33.24 -8.33
C GLU A 7 -9.43 32.80 -9.74
N MET A 8 -8.82 31.74 -10.27
CA MET A 8 -9.14 31.18 -11.60
C MET A 8 -10.17 30.04 -11.56
N GLY A 9 -10.72 29.70 -10.39
CA GLY A 9 -11.65 28.56 -10.25
C GLY A 9 -11.00 27.20 -10.58
N LEU A 10 -9.67 27.13 -10.58
CA LEU A 10 -8.88 25.92 -10.80
C LEU A 10 -8.45 25.32 -9.45
N GLU A 11 -9.29 25.44 -8.43
CA GLU A 11 -9.08 24.67 -7.22
C GLU A 11 -9.19 23.20 -7.60
N ARG A 12 -8.06 22.49 -7.52
CA ARG A 12 -8.09 21.03 -7.61
C ARG A 12 -9.01 20.59 -6.48
N LEU A 13 -10.11 19.92 -6.84
CA LEU A 13 -10.90 19.19 -5.87
C LEU A 13 -9.93 18.30 -5.08
N PRO A 14 -9.99 18.27 -3.74
CA PRO A 14 -9.15 17.39 -2.97
C PRO A 14 -9.45 15.96 -3.47
N MET A 15 -8.48 15.37 -4.17
CA MET A 15 -8.54 13.95 -4.49
C MET A 15 -8.31 13.22 -3.17
N LYS A 16 -9.18 12.26 -2.87
CA LYS A 16 -8.94 11.38 -1.75
C LYS A 16 -7.70 10.57 -2.09
N GLU A 17 -6.72 10.64 -1.20
CA GLU A 17 -5.53 9.81 -1.23
C GLU A 17 -5.55 9.03 0.07
N TYR A 18 -5.26 7.73 0.00
CA TYR A 18 -4.93 6.99 1.22
C TYR A 18 -3.62 7.53 1.77
N MET A 19 -3.49 7.53 3.08
CA MET A 19 -2.26 7.92 3.74
C MET A 19 -1.17 6.88 3.45
N VAL A 20 0.07 7.36 3.38
CA VAL A 20 1.25 6.49 3.27
C VAL A 20 1.74 6.12 4.66
N ASP A 21 1.61 7.03 5.63
CA ASP A 21 1.99 6.83 7.02
C ASP A 21 0.81 7.20 7.91
N SER A 22 0.62 6.42 8.98
CA SER A 22 -0.40 6.68 9.99
C SER A 22 0.03 7.85 10.87
N GLU A 23 -0.83 8.86 11.02
CA GLU A 23 -0.64 9.94 12.00
C GLU A 23 -0.96 9.49 13.45
N HIS A 24 -1.61 8.32 13.59
CA HIS A 24 -2.11 7.82 14.86
C HIS A 24 -1.26 6.69 15.46
N GLY A 25 -0.44 6.04 14.64
CA GLY A 25 0.60 5.09 15.06
C GLY A 25 0.07 3.77 15.65
N THR A 26 0.14 2.71 14.82
CA THR A 26 0.33 1.27 15.14
C THR A 26 -0.78 0.54 15.91
N PRO A 27 -1.22 -0.69 15.49
CA PRO A 27 -0.62 -1.66 14.54
C PRO A 27 -1.28 -1.71 13.14
N GLY A 28 -0.73 -2.51 12.21
CA GLY A 28 -1.25 -2.68 10.84
C GLY A 28 -1.23 -4.12 10.33
N THR A 29 -1.56 -4.27 9.04
CA THR A 29 -1.52 -5.56 8.32
C THR A 29 -0.81 -5.40 6.99
N ALA A 30 -0.07 -6.43 6.58
CA ALA A 30 0.46 -6.57 5.23
C ALA A 30 -0.03 -7.84 4.55
N TRP A 31 -0.34 -7.72 3.26
CA TRP A 31 -0.60 -8.84 2.36
C TRP A 31 0.58 -9.01 1.41
N ILE A 32 1.20 -10.19 1.42
CA ILE A 32 2.31 -10.52 0.55
C ILE A 32 1.79 -11.21 -0.70
N TYR A 33 2.25 -10.76 -1.86
CA TYR A 33 1.94 -11.33 -3.17
C TYR A 33 3.22 -11.84 -3.82
N ARG A 34 3.12 -12.99 -4.51
CA ARG A 34 4.23 -13.59 -5.26
C ARG A 34 4.31 -12.94 -6.65
N GLY A 35 5.42 -12.29 -6.93
CA GLY A 35 5.79 -11.82 -8.26
C GLY A 35 6.60 -12.86 -9.04
N GLU A 36 6.97 -12.52 -10.27
CA GLU A 36 7.82 -13.37 -11.11
C GLU A 36 9.27 -13.37 -10.64
N SER A 37 9.74 -12.22 -10.13
CA SER A 37 11.13 -12.00 -9.72
C SER A 37 11.34 -12.08 -8.21
N SER A 38 10.33 -11.69 -7.43
CA SER A 38 10.37 -11.69 -5.97
C SER A 38 8.94 -11.56 -5.39
N PHE A 39 8.73 -10.70 -4.41
CA PHE A 39 7.46 -10.47 -3.73
C PHE A 39 7.09 -8.99 -3.73
N ALA A 40 5.78 -8.71 -3.67
CA ALA A 40 5.25 -7.38 -3.41
C ALA A 40 4.38 -7.43 -2.14
N ALA A 41 4.20 -6.29 -1.48
CA ALA A 41 3.37 -6.19 -0.29
C ALA A 41 2.29 -5.12 -0.47
N VAL A 42 1.16 -5.29 0.19
CA VAL A 42 0.13 -4.26 0.39
C VAL A 42 0.02 -4.03 1.89
N CYS A 43 0.30 -2.82 2.38
CA CYS A 43 0.28 -2.47 3.79
C CYS A 43 -0.90 -1.54 4.09
N PHE A 44 -1.65 -1.81 5.17
CA PHE A 44 -2.85 -1.05 5.55
C PHE A 44 -3.19 -1.12 7.04
N ASP A 45 -3.90 -0.11 7.57
CA ASP A 45 -4.32 -0.01 8.98
C ASP A 45 -5.85 0.10 9.20
N ASP A 46 -6.65 -0.22 8.16
CA ASP A 46 -8.12 -0.13 8.12
C ASP A 46 -8.72 1.28 8.38
N ILE A 47 -7.89 2.28 8.68
CA ILE A 47 -8.32 3.64 9.03
C ILE A 47 -8.07 4.55 7.83
N ASP A 48 -6.81 4.77 7.48
CA ASP A 48 -6.41 5.72 6.46
C ASP A 48 -5.19 5.29 5.65
N VAL A 49 -4.37 4.35 6.14
CA VAL A 49 -3.19 3.86 5.41
C VAL A 49 -3.57 2.75 4.44
N LEU A 50 -3.16 2.91 3.17
CA LEU A 50 -3.14 1.85 2.18
C LEU A 50 -2.05 2.14 1.14
N ARG A 51 -1.00 1.33 1.11
CA ARG A 51 0.16 1.51 0.22
C ARG A 51 0.70 0.18 -0.32
N SER A 52 1.41 0.26 -1.44
CA SER A 52 2.24 -0.84 -1.93
C SER A 52 3.63 -0.78 -1.29
N GLY A 53 4.07 -1.90 -0.73
CA GLY A 53 5.43 -2.11 -0.22
C GLY A 53 5.71 -1.57 1.19
N GLY A 54 6.97 -1.73 1.59
CA GLY A 54 7.59 -1.05 2.73
C GLY A 54 8.44 0.13 2.27
N GLU A 55 9.32 0.60 3.14
CA GLU A 55 10.27 1.67 2.89
C GLU A 55 11.56 1.15 2.21
N ARG A 56 12.71 1.79 2.51
CA ARG A 56 13.99 1.57 1.81
C ARG A 56 14.53 0.14 1.93
N GLY A 57 14.30 -0.54 3.06
CA GLY A 57 14.79 -1.89 3.32
C GLY A 57 14.07 -2.90 2.44
N PHE A 58 12.74 -2.89 2.45
CA PHE A 58 11.94 -3.81 1.64
C PHE A 58 12.07 -3.56 0.13
N PHE A 59 12.31 -2.31 -0.29
CA PHE A 59 12.50 -1.95 -1.69
C PHE A 59 13.65 -2.71 -2.38
N SER A 60 14.63 -3.21 -1.63
CA SER A 60 15.76 -3.97 -2.20
C SER A 60 15.39 -5.37 -2.70
N ILE A 61 14.30 -5.93 -2.17
CA ILE A 61 13.83 -7.29 -2.48
C ILE A 61 12.45 -7.30 -3.13
N VAL A 62 11.89 -6.13 -3.46
CA VAL A 62 10.55 -6.02 -4.00
C VAL A 62 10.51 -6.40 -5.49
N ASP A 63 9.46 -7.10 -5.90
CA ASP A 63 9.08 -7.21 -7.31
C ASP A 63 8.52 -5.85 -7.78
N LEU A 64 9.40 -5.02 -8.36
CA LEU A 64 9.07 -3.66 -8.79
C LEU A 64 7.90 -3.61 -9.80
N PRO A 65 7.85 -4.48 -10.84
CA PRO A 65 6.71 -4.50 -11.75
C PRO A 65 5.38 -4.78 -11.06
N LEU A 66 5.33 -5.77 -10.16
CA LEU A 66 4.11 -6.10 -9.43
C LEU A 66 3.72 -4.99 -8.46
N SER A 67 4.68 -4.46 -7.70
CA SER A 67 4.47 -3.36 -6.78
C SER A 67 3.92 -2.10 -7.48
N GLY A 68 4.44 -1.77 -8.67
CA GLY A 68 3.94 -0.67 -9.48
C GLY A 68 2.47 -0.86 -9.88
N ARG A 69 2.11 -2.07 -10.34
CA ARG A 69 0.72 -2.38 -10.71
C ARG A 69 -0.25 -2.31 -9.53
N ILE A 70 0.19 -2.76 -8.35
CA ILE A 70 -0.58 -2.66 -7.12
C ILE A 70 -0.78 -1.19 -6.75
N GLN A 71 0.28 -0.38 -6.80
CA GLN A 71 0.20 1.05 -6.49
C GLN A 71 -0.71 1.80 -7.44
N ASP A 72 -0.67 1.48 -8.75
CA ASP A 72 -1.56 2.05 -9.75
C ASP A 72 -3.04 1.72 -9.44
N LEU A 73 -3.33 0.49 -9.01
CA LEU A 73 -4.68 0.10 -8.60
C LEU A 73 -5.13 0.83 -7.33
N ILE A 74 -4.25 0.96 -6.33
CA ILE A 74 -4.53 1.74 -5.11
C ILE A 74 -4.90 3.18 -5.48
N HIS A 75 -4.17 3.80 -6.40
CA HIS A 75 -4.49 5.14 -6.89
C HIS A 75 -5.84 5.20 -7.63
N ASP A 76 -6.17 4.21 -8.47
CA ASP A 76 -7.48 4.14 -9.13
C ASP A 76 -8.62 4.01 -8.11
N CYS A 77 -8.47 3.14 -7.10
CA CYS A 77 -9.43 2.98 -6.01
C CYS A 77 -9.64 4.30 -5.25
N ALA A 78 -8.56 5.03 -4.97
CA ALA A 78 -8.62 6.32 -4.30
C ALA A 78 -9.36 7.37 -5.15
N GLN A 79 -9.10 7.41 -6.47
CA GLN A 79 -9.81 8.27 -7.42
C GLN A 79 -11.29 7.95 -7.53
N ARG A 80 -11.67 6.69 -7.31
CA ARG A 80 -13.05 6.20 -7.25
C ARG A 80 -13.71 6.35 -5.88
N ASP A 81 -13.02 6.99 -4.92
CA ASP A 81 -13.49 7.22 -3.54
C ASP A 81 -13.77 5.94 -2.75
N LEU A 82 -13.13 4.82 -3.09
CA LEU A 82 -13.32 3.57 -2.36
C LEU A 82 -12.80 3.67 -0.93
N SER A 83 -13.47 3.00 0.00
CA SER A 83 -12.92 2.74 1.33
C SER A 83 -11.76 1.73 1.26
N ILE A 84 -10.93 1.66 2.30
CA ILE A 84 -9.84 0.68 2.36
C ILE A 84 -10.36 -0.76 2.20
N PRO A 85 -11.42 -1.21 2.91
CA PRO A 85 -11.98 -2.54 2.70
C PRO A 85 -12.42 -2.81 1.25
N GLU A 86 -13.05 -1.84 0.59
CA GLU A 86 -13.45 -1.99 -0.82
C GLU A 86 -12.24 -2.07 -1.75
N ALA A 87 -11.21 -1.24 -1.53
CA ALA A 87 -9.98 -1.28 -2.30
C ALA A 87 -9.22 -2.60 -2.10
N LEU A 88 -9.21 -3.15 -0.88
CA LEU A 88 -8.62 -4.45 -0.58
C LEU A 88 -9.35 -5.60 -1.29
N GLU A 89 -10.67 -5.55 -1.38
CA GLU A 89 -11.44 -6.53 -2.18
C GLU A 89 -11.13 -6.41 -3.68
N GLU A 90 -10.98 -5.20 -4.22
CA GLU A 90 -10.55 -4.97 -5.63
C GLU A 90 -9.13 -5.49 -5.90
N ILE A 91 -8.20 -5.29 -4.96
CA ILE A 91 -6.84 -5.84 -5.02
C ILE A 91 -6.89 -7.37 -5.06
N LYS A 92 -7.66 -8.01 -4.15
CA LYS A 92 -7.85 -9.46 -4.15
C LYS A 92 -8.51 -9.96 -5.43
N ALA A 93 -9.52 -9.28 -5.95
CA ALA A 93 -10.17 -9.64 -7.20
C ALA A 93 -9.21 -9.57 -8.40
N THR A 94 -8.24 -8.65 -8.35
CA THR A 94 -7.28 -8.43 -9.44
C THR A 94 -6.07 -9.36 -9.38
N PHE A 95 -5.50 -9.56 -8.19
CA PHE A 95 -4.24 -10.28 -7.98
C PHE A 95 -4.40 -11.67 -7.36
N GLY A 96 -5.61 -12.03 -6.94
CA GLY A 96 -5.91 -13.27 -6.22
C GLY A 96 -5.67 -13.14 -4.72
N ASP A 97 -5.66 -14.29 -4.04
CA ASP A 97 -5.34 -14.35 -2.61
C ASP A 97 -3.85 -14.07 -2.35
N PRO A 98 -3.50 -13.35 -1.28
CA PRO A 98 -2.11 -13.18 -0.88
C PRO A 98 -1.50 -14.53 -0.48
N VAL A 99 -0.20 -14.68 -0.70
CA VAL A 99 0.55 -15.89 -0.32
C VAL A 99 0.85 -15.95 1.17
N GLU A 100 0.83 -14.79 1.84
CA GLU A 100 1.03 -14.66 3.29
C GLU A 100 0.33 -13.38 3.78
N VAL A 101 -0.21 -13.44 5.00
CA VAL A 101 -0.78 -12.28 5.70
C VAL A 101 0.06 -12.04 6.95
N VAL A 102 0.62 -10.84 7.06
CA VAL A 102 1.58 -10.46 8.10
C VAL A 102 0.94 -9.42 9.00
N HIS A 103 1.02 -9.63 10.32
CA HIS A 103 0.70 -8.58 11.27
C HIS A 103 1.90 -7.64 11.41
N LEU A 104 1.68 -6.34 11.21
CA LEU A 104 2.73 -5.34 11.33
C LEU A 104 2.68 -4.73 12.73
N GLU A 105 3.79 -4.80 13.46
CA GLU A 105 3.89 -4.13 14.76
C GLU A 105 3.76 -2.62 14.60
N ASN A 106 4.39 -2.09 13.55
CA ASN A 106 4.33 -0.68 13.19
C ASN A 106 4.16 -0.52 11.67
N ILE A 107 3.01 -0.01 11.23
CA ILE A 107 2.77 0.20 9.79
C ILE A 107 3.69 1.24 9.16
N ASN A 108 4.14 2.24 9.94
CA ASN A 108 5.08 3.24 9.47
C ASN A 108 6.50 2.64 9.34
N GLU A 109 6.83 1.62 10.14
CA GLU A 109 8.14 0.96 10.19
C GLU A 109 8.03 -0.54 9.80
N SER A 110 7.32 -0.83 8.70
CA SER A 110 6.94 -2.20 8.33
C SER A 110 8.07 -3.09 7.79
N ASP A 111 9.27 -2.54 7.53
CA ASP A 111 10.30 -3.23 6.76
C ASP A 111 10.81 -4.52 7.41
N ASP A 112 11.07 -4.50 8.71
CA ASP A 112 11.62 -5.66 9.42
C ASP A 112 10.62 -6.84 9.41
N ASP A 113 9.33 -6.55 9.63
CA ASP A 113 8.25 -7.55 9.59
C ASP A 113 8.09 -8.14 8.17
N LEU A 114 8.14 -7.29 7.15
CA LEU A 114 8.00 -7.70 5.74
C LEU A 114 9.17 -8.55 5.27
N ILE A 115 10.41 -8.16 5.62
CA ILE A 115 11.63 -8.90 5.25
C ILE A 115 11.60 -10.28 5.92
N ALA A 116 11.31 -10.35 7.22
CA ALA A 116 11.23 -11.62 7.94
C ALA A 116 10.20 -12.58 7.32
N ALA A 117 9.04 -12.06 6.91
CA ALA A 117 8.00 -12.85 6.25
C ALA A 117 8.47 -13.40 4.89
N VAL A 118 9.08 -12.56 4.05
CA VAL A 118 9.57 -12.96 2.71
C VAL A 118 10.71 -13.96 2.80
N GLU A 119 11.62 -13.80 3.76
CA GLU A 119 12.69 -14.78 4.02
C GLU A 119 12.11 -16.15 4.41
N GLY A 120 11.08 -16.17 5.27
CA GLY A 120 10.37 -17.40 5.65
C GLY A 120 9.68 -18.09 4.47
N LEU A 121 9.14 -17.33 3.51
CA LEU A 121 8.52 -17.87 2.30
C LEU A 121 9.54 -18.41 1.30
N SER A 122 10.75 -17.85 1.26
CA SER A 122 11.81 -18.26 0.33
C SER A 122 12.48 -19.58 0.72
N GLN A 123 12.30 -20.03 1.96
CA GLN A 123 12.83 -21.30 2.49
C GLN A 123 11.86 -22.49 2.36
N ARG A 124 10.63 -22.25 1.88
CA ARG A 124 9.58 -23.26 1.67
C ARG A 124 9.55 -23.73 0.22
#